data_AF-A0A1V6HVX6-F1
#
_entry.id   AF-A0A1V6HVX6-F1
#
_cell.length_a   1.000
_cell.length_b   1.000
_cell.length_c   1.000
_cell.angle_alpha   90.00
_cell.angle_beta   90.00
_cell.angle_gamma   90.00
#
_symmetry.space_group_name_H-M   'P 1'
#
loop_
_entity.id
_entity.type
_entity.pdbx_description
1 polymer ?
#
loop_
_entity_poly.entity_id
_entity_poly.type
_entity_poly.pdbx_seq_one_letter_code
_entity_poly.pdbx_strand_id
1 'polypeptide(L)'
;MGVVAFENLERIIRGEVPAGTIRGWIADRLDLSRAWGWGSDNLALVAWFGELVAALKLGERRRVDEIRALVRARLEWEAAGNYGGIECFGRVYVLWNYACRLCLYRWAVLLGWEEEAELLRQWLRSHAAVLALASGDGPGRRVVDHRLADGEAHRGTVVRGDGELLTWWDPFVALAGDRGAQRVGTGGDVWQYLQESPGSEALAYLLDLDTDTRRQDWMQFRWWLEALDEVAPAPAAPMGCTPDELEVLRRCRADDPVALAEATAWLWRPSVPFRIRRTADGVAMLCEVARGSSTACLDAVAWWRDGSTGFLCGDPGWRRPDGTDYVRPGAAWLERAGDELEAVAIRENREPVRMRLPGGAVRLDVRFGPDGVDLEVPRPPAPAPPPAPPEPGAPPPRAPRRRGGLCGWLRRRLRR
;
A
#
# COMPACT_ATOMS: atom_id res chain seq x y z
N MET A 1 34.29 -14.80 -5.56
CA MET A 1 33.03 -14.32 -6.17
C MET A 1 32.16 -13.73 -5.07
N GLY A 2 31.52 -12.58 -5.29
CA GLY A 2 30.62 -11.99 -4.29
C GLY A 2 29.25 -12.65 -4.31
N VAL A 3 28.50 -12.50 -3.23
CA VAL A 3 27.17 -13.10 -3.02
C VAL A 3 26.12 -11.99 -3.20
N VAL A 4 25.13 -12.23 -4.06
CA VAL A 4 24.00 -11.30 -4.23
C VAL A 4 23.10 -11.41 -3.00
N ALA A 5 22.83 -10.28 -2.35
CA ALA A 5 22.13 -10.23 -1.06
C ALA A 5 20.74 -10.89 -1.09
N PHE A 6 20.00 -10.73 -2.19
CA PHE A 6 18.63 -11.24 -2.34
C PHE A 6 18.55 -12.77 -2.28
N GLU A 7 19.34 -13.43 -3.12
CA GLU A 7 19.35 -14.90 -3.27
C GLU A 7 19.89 -15.62 -2.04
N ASN A 8 20.44 -14.87 -1.07
CA ASN A 8 21.13 -15.40 0.08
C ASN A 8 20.62 -14.79 1.40
N LEU A 9 19.48 -14.09 1.41
CA LEU A 9 18.98 -13.41 2.60
C LEU A 9 18.79 -14.39 3.77
N GLU A 10 18.23 -15.57 3.52
CA GLU A 10 18.11 -16.66 4.49
C GLU A 10 19.47 -17.03 5.12
N ARG A 11 20.49 -17.24 4.28
CA ARG A 11 21.85 -17.57 4.73
C ARG A 11 22.52 -16.39 5.45
N ILE A 12 22.17 -15.15 5.10
CA ILE A 12 22.61 -13.94 5.81
C ILE A 12 21.96 -13.88 7.19
N ILE A 13 20.67 -14.19 7.32
CA ILE A 13 19.94 -14.27 8.60
C ILE A 13 20.59 -15.29 9.53
N ARG A 14 20.93 -16.48 9.02
CA ARG A 14 21.69 -17.50 9.77
C ARG A 14 23.17 -17.14 9.99
N GLY A 15 23.66 -16.07 9.38
CA GLY A 15 25.05 -15.63 9.41
C GLY A 15 26.02 -16.63 8.81
N GLU A 16 25.58 -17.41 7.81
CA GLU A 16 26.39 -18.35 7.03
C GLU A 16 27.16 -17.66 5.91
N VAL A 17 26.75 -16.44 5.54
CA VAL A 17 27.41 -15.61 4.53
C VAL A 17 28.26 -14.55 5.24
N PRO A 18 29.58 -14.53 5.01
CA PRO A 18 30.43 -13.48 5.56
C PRO A 18 30.04 -12.11 4.99
N ALA A 19 29.90 -11.10 5.84
CA ALA A 19 29.39 -9.79 5.47
C ALA A 19 30.23 -9.10 4.36
N GLY A 20 31.55 -9.25 4.39
CA GLY A 20 32.46 -8.75 3.34
C GLY A 20 32.32 -9.41 1.96
N THR A 21 31.47 -10.43 1.83
CA THR A 21 31.13 -11.07 0.55
C THR A 21 29.78 -10.62 -0.01
N ILE A 22 28.96 -9.92 0.79
CA ILE A 22 27.67 -9.38 0.36
C ILE A 22 27.92 -8.21 -0.60
N ARG A 23 27.40 -8.32 -1.83
CA ARG A 23 27.46 -7.25 -2.83
C ARG A 23 26.08 -6.70 -3.11
N GLY A 24 26.03 -5.43 -3.52
CA GLY A 24 24.82 -4.85 -4.12
C GLY A 24 24.55 -5.44 -5.52
N TRP A 25 23.46 -5.00 -6.15
CA TRP A 25 23.04 -5.47 -7.48
C TRP A 25 24.07 -5.23 -8.59
N ILE A 26 24.98 -4.27 -8.42
CA ILE A 26 25.96 -3.84 -9.44
C ILE A 26 27.40 -4.15 -9.03
N ALA A 27 27.65 -5.23 -8.29
CA ALA A 27 29.01 -5.72 -7.96
C ALA A 27 29.96 -4.76 -7.23
N ASP A 28 29.57 -3.50 -7.00
CA ASP A 28 30.26 -2.46 -6.25
C ASP A 28 30.12 -2.69 -4.74
N ARG A 29 31.14 -2.29 -3.99
CA ARG A 29 31.09 -2.33 -2.52
C ARG A 29 30.21 -1.19 -2.03
N LEU A 30 29.20 -1.52 -1.22
CA LEU A 30 28.40 -0.54 -0.48
C LEU A 30 29.32 0.17 0.53
N ASP A 31 29.26 1.49 0.61
CA ASP A 31 29.90 2.23 1.71
C ASP A 31 29.03 2.12 2.96
N LEU A 32 29.39 1.17 3.82
CA LEU A 32 28.66 0.90 5.07
C LEU A 32 28.99 1.90 6.18
N SER A 33 29.85 2.88 5.94
CA SER A 33 30.26 3.88 6.96
C SER A 33 29.32 5.09 7.05
N ARG A 34 28.33 5.20 6.15
CA ARG A 34 27.42 6.35 6.06
C ARG A 34 25.98 5.90 6.15
N ALA A 35 25.16 6.65 6.87
CA ALA A 35 23.74 6.34 7.00
C ALA A 35 22.86 6.89 5.85
N TRP A 36 23.40 7.69 4.94
CA TRP A 36 22.67 8.27 3.80
C TRP A 36 23.60 8.62 2.64
N GLY A 37 23.00 8.81 1.44
CA GLY A 37 23.66 9.40 0.28
C GLY A 37 23.72 8.52 -0.97
N TRP A 38 23.06 7.36 -0.99
CA TRP A 38 23.01 6.47 -2.14
C TRP A 38 21.59 6.32 -2.71
N GLY A 39 21.52 5.95 -4.00
CA GLY A 39 20.26 5.53 -4.64
C GLY A 39 19.82 4.11 -4.28
N SER A 40 20.62 3.36 -3.52
CA SER A 40 20.41 1.94 -3.13
C SER A 40 20.55 1.74 -1.61
N ASP A 41 20.17 2.75 -0.84
CA ASP A 41 20.39 2.85 0.61
C ASP A 41 19.77 1.68 1.41
N ASN A 42 18.68 1.06 0.95
CA ASN A 42 18.07 -0.12 1.58
C ASN A 42 18.95 -1.38 1.50
N LEU A 43 19.84 -1.47 0.50
CA LEU A 43 20.83 -2.56 0.46
C LEU A 43 21.82 -2.42 1.62
N ALA A 44 22.06 -1.19 2.11
CA ALA A 44 22.90 -0.96 3.27
C ALA A 44 22.26 -1.55 4.55
N LEU A 45 20.93 -1.53 4.68
CA LEU A 45 20.24 -2.16 5.83
C LEU A 45 20.50 -3.68 5.89
N VAL A 46 20.45 -4.39 4.75
CA VAL A 46 20.83 -5.81 4.69
C VAL A 46 22.29 -6.02 5.04
N ALA A 47 23.17 -5.19 4.48
CA ALA A 47 24.60 -5.33 4.70
C ALA A 47 24.97 -5.06 6.16
N TRP A 48 24.40 -4.02 6.79
CA TRP A 48 24.54 -3.77 8.22
C TRP A 48 23.99 -4.90 9.08
N PHE A 49 22.85 -5.48 8.68
CA PHE A 49 22.33 -6.66 9.35
C PHE A 49 23.32 -7.84 9.27
N GLY A 50 23.88 -8.13 8.08
CA GLY A 50 24.91 -9.16 7.93
C GLY A 50 26.17 -8.87 8.75
N GLU A 51 26.62 -7.61 8.79
CA GLU A 51 27.74 -7.16 9.63
C GLU A 51 27.43 -7.31 11.13
N LEU A 52 26.18 -7.07 11.55
CA LEU A 52 25.76 -7.20 12.94
C LEU A 52 25.86 -8.66 13.39
N VAL A 53 25.32 -9.58 12.60
CA VAL A 53 25.39 -11.01 12.88
C VAL A 53 26.85 -11.49 12.95
N ALA A 54 27.70 -11.01 12.03
CA ALA A 54 29.13 -11.35 12.03
C ALA A 54 29.85 -10.80 13.27
N ALA A 55 29.63 -9.53 13.62
CA ALA A 55 30.24 -8.88 14.77
C ALA A 55 29.85 -9.58 16.09
N LEU A 56 28.59 -10.01 16.22
CA LEU A 56 28.12 -10.75 17.38
C LEU A 56 28.78 -12.13 17.49
N LYS A 57 28.91 -12.87 16.38
CA LYS A 57 29.62 -14.16 16.36
C LYS A 57 31.09 -14.03 16.76
N LEU A 58 31.73 -12.91 16.42
CA LEU A 58 33.13 -12.62 16.73
C LEU A 58 33.33 -11.94 18.10
N GLY A 59 32.25 -11.55 18.80
CA GLY A 59 32.34 -10.81 20.06
C GLY A 59 32.81 -9.36 19.92
N GLU A 60 32.70 -8.76 18.73
CA GLU A 60 33.19 -7.42 18.40
C GLU A 60 32.23 -6.32 18.86
N ARG A 61 32.17 -6.05 20.17
CA ARG A 61 31.24 -5.06 20.76
C ARG A 61 31.30 -3.69 20.09
N ARG A 62 32.50 -3.18 19.80
CA ARG A 62 32.67 -1.88 19.14
C ARG A 62 31.96 -1.83 17.78
N ARG A 63 32.04 -2.92 17.01
CA ARG A 63 31.42 -3.00 15.68
C ARG A 63 29.90 -3.05 15.79
N VAL A 64 29.38 -3.76 16.80
CA VAL A 64 27.95 -3.78 17.15
C VAL A 64 27.44 -2.37 17.46
N ASP A 65 28.17 -1.59 18.26
CA ASP A 65 27.81 -0.20 18.60
C ASP A 65 27.87 0.73 17.38
N GLU A 66 28.87 0.59 16.52
CA GLU A 66 28.97 1.33 15.25
C GLU A 66 27.74 1.07 14.35
N ILE A 67 27.33 -0.19 14.23
CA ILE A 67 26.16 -0.57 13.41
C ILE A 67 24.88 -0.02 14.02
N ARG A 68 24.71 -0.09 15.35
CA ARG A 68 23.58 0.52 16.04
C ARG A 68 23.47 2.00 15.70
N ALA A 69 24.57 2.74 15.80
CA ALA A 69 24.61 4.17 15.50
C ALA A 69 24.23 4.47 14.04
N LEU A 70 24.69 3.65 13.08
CA LEU A 70 24.33 3.78 11.67
C LEU A 70 22.84 3.54 11.41
N VAL A 71 22.28 2.47 11.99
CA VAL A 71 20.85 2.15 11.91
C VAL A 71 20.01 3.27 12.52
N ARG A 72 20.38 3.75 13.71
CA ARG A 72 19.69 4.86 14.36
C ARG A 72 19.71 6.13 13.50
N ALA A 73 20.91 6.56 13.07
CA ALA A 73 21.06 7.76 12.24
C ALA A 73 20.24 7.66 10.94
N ARG A 74 20.15 6.45 10.37
CA ARG A 74 19.30 6.18 9.21
C ARG A 74 17.82 6.38 9.52
N LEU A 75 17.33 5.79 10.61
CA LEU A 75 15.92 5.87 10.99
C LEU A 75 15.50 7.29 11.36
N GLU A 76 16.36 8.03 12.05
CA GLU A 76 16.13 9.45 12.37
C GLU A 76 16.09 10.31 11.10
N TRP A 77 16.99 10.04 10.13
CA TRP A 77 16.99 10.69 8.83
C TRP A 77 15.68 10.45 8.06
N GLU A 78 15.21 9.19 8.00
CA GLU A 78 13.92 8.83 7.41
C GLU A 78 12.72 9.43 8.17
N ALA A 79 12.79 9.48 9.51
CA ALA A 79 11.74 10.04 10.37
C ALA A 79 11.59 11.56 10.15
N ALA A 80 12.69 12.24 9.83
CA ALA A 80 12.69 13.64 9.44
C ALA A 80 12.14 13.88 8.01
N GLY A 81 11.61 12.84 7.34
CA GLY A 81 11.08 12.94 5.97
C GLY A 81 12.17 12.91 4.90
N ASN A 82 13.43 12.70 5.29
CA ASN A 82 14.55 12.63 4.36
C ASN A 82 14.73 11.17 3.91
N TYR A 83 14.15 10.82 2.77
CA TYR A 83 14.38 9.52 2.15
C TYR A 83 15.44 9.66 1.06
N GLY A 84 16.54 8.92 1.19
CA GLY A 84 17.56 8.79 0.16
C GLY A 84 17.06 7.88 -0.96
N GLY A 85 16.83 8.44 -2.15
CA GLY A 85 16.47 7.65 -3.33
C GLY A 85 15.21 6.81 -3.19
N ILE A 86 15.15 5.74 -3.98
CA ILE A 86 14.07 4.85 -4.47
C ILE A 86 13.00 4.31 -3.44
N GLU A 87 12.94 4.79 -2.20
CA GLU A 87 12.73 3.88 -1.05
C GLU A 87 11.48 4.07 -0.18
N CYS A 88 10.69 5.12 -0.40
CA CYS A 88 9.56 5.34 0.51
C CYS A 88 8.47 4.28 0.36
N PHE A 89 8.06 3.65 1.46
CA PHE A 89 7.21 2.44 1.48
C PHE A 89 7.70 1.31 0.56
N GLY A 90 9.00 1.26 0.30
CA GLY A 90 9.56 0.33 -0.67
C GLY A 90 9.00 0.55 -2.07
N ARG A 91 8.83 1.82 -2.48
CA ARG A 91 8.44 2.25 -3.83
C ARG A 91 9.12 1.41 -4.91
N VAL A 92 10.31 0.89 -4.68
CA VAL A 92 10.80 -0.29 -5.41
C VAL A 92 11.24 -1.35 -4.40
N TYR A 93 10.90 -2.62 -4.69
CA TYR A 93 11.19 -3.79 -3.84
C TYR A 93 10.55 -3.70 -2.45
N VAL A 94 9.22 -3.62 -2.43
CA VAL A 94 8.35 -3.50 -1.24
C VAL A 94 8.69 -4.56 -0.18
N LEU A 95 8.67 -5.84 -0.55
CA LEU A 95 8.91 -6.92 0.42
C LEU A 95 10.34 -6.94 0.94
N TRP A 96 11.31 -6.55 0.11
CA TRP A 96 12.70 -6.43 0.53
C TRP A 96 12.82 -5.42 1.66
N ASN A 97 12.28 -4.22 1.44
CA ASN A 97 12.30 -3.14 2.43
C ASN A 97 11.75 -3.59 3.78
N TYR A 98 10.66 -4.34 3.72
CA TYR A 98 10.00 -4.91 4.88
C TYR A 98 10.87 -5.97 5.57
N ALA A 99 11.36 -6.97 4.83
CA ALA A 99 12.17 -8.07 5.37
C ALA A 99 13.44 -7.57 6.09
N CYS A 100 14.14 -6.57 5.55
CA CYS A 100 15.39 -6.07 6.15
C CYS A 100 15.16 -5.30 7.43
N ARG A 101 14.13 -4.45 7.46
CA ARG A 101 13.75 -3.74 8.68
C ARG A 101 13.19 -4.69 9.73
N LEU A 102 12.51 -5.75 9.31
CA LEU A 102 12.07 -6.82 10.21
C LEU A 102 13.26 -7.55 10.85
N CYS A 103 14.28 -7.91 10.08
CA CYS A 103 15.50 -8.52 10.62
C CYS A 103 16.18 -7.61 11.66
N LEU A 104 16.37 -6.33 11.33
CA LEU A 104 16.95 -5.35 12.26
C LEU A 104 16.07 -5.15 13.50
N TYR A 105 14.75 -5.11 13.35
CA TYR A 105 13.81 -4.95 14.47
C TYR A 105 13.95 -6.09 15.47
N ARG A 106 13.93 -7.34 14.99
CA ARG A 106 14.02 -8.54 15.85
C ARG A 106 15.32 -8.56 16.65
N TRP A 107 16.42 -8.18 16.01
CA TRP A 107 17.71 -8.06 16.68
C TRP A 107 17.79 -6.87 17.64
N ALA A 108 17.23 -5.72 17.28
CA ALA A 108 17.17 -4.56 18.16
C ALA A 108 16.43 -4.92 19.46
N VAL A 109 15.31 -5.66 19.38
CA VAL A 109 14.60 -6.16 20.57
C VAL A 109 15.48 -7.12 21.37
N LEU A 110 16.09 -8.12 20.71
CA LEU A 110 16.94 -9.12 21.38
C LEU A 110 18.14 -8.50 22.10
N LEU A 111 18.72 -7.44 21.54
CA LEU A 111 19.89 -6.73 22.07
C LEU A 111 19.54 -5.60 23.05
N GLY A 112 18.25 -5.33 23.30
CA GLY A 112 17.82 -4.25 24.19
C GLY A 112 18.02 -2.83 23.63
N TRP A 113 17.99 -2.68 22.30
CA TRP A 113 18.04 -1.39 21.62
C TRP A 113 16.65 -0.77 21.54
N GLU A 114 16.11 -0.35 22.69
CA GLU A 114 14.69 0.05 22.83
C GLU A 114 14.28 1.15 21.83
N GLU A 115 15.08 2.20 21.68
CA GLU A 115 14.78 3.34 20.80
C GLU A 115 14.81 2.93 19.31
N GLU A 116 15.81 2.16 18.90
CA GLU A 116 15.93 1.66 17.53
C GLU A 116 14.83 0.65 17.19
N ALA A 117 14.48 -0.23 18.14
CA ALA A 117 13.41 -1.19 17.99
C ALA A 117 12.05 -0.49 17.81
N GLU A 118 11.79 0.58 18.55
CA GLU A 118 10.54 1.34 18.41
C GLU A 118 10.47 2.09 17.06
N LEU A 119 11.56 2.71 16.61
CA LEU A 119 11.62 3.36 15.29
C LEU A 119 11.37 2.35 14.15
N LEU A 120 12.01 1.17 14.22
CA LEU A 120 11.81 0.10 13.23
C LEU A 120 10.37 -0.44 13.28
N ARG A 121 9.81 -0.61 14.48
CA ARG A 121 8.43 -1.05 14.66
C ARG A 121 7.44 -0.05 14.07
N GLN A 122 7.62 1.25 14.30
CA GLN A 122 6.79 2.29 13.69
C GLN A 122 6.82 2.22 12.16
N TRP A 123 7.99 1.92 11.57
CA TRP A 123 8.12 1.73 10.12
C TRP A 123 7.32 0.52 9.66
N LEU A 124 7.52 -0.63 10.31
CA LEU A 124 6.86 -1.89 9.97
C LEU A 124 5.34 -1.79 10.10
N ARG A 125 4.86 -1.15 11.18
CA ARG A 125 3.43 -0.89 11.39
C ARG A 125 2.87 0.05 10.33
N SER A 126 3.58 1.12 10.00
CA SER A 126 3.16 2.02 8.93
C SER A 126 3.08 1.31 7.58
N HIS A 127 4.03 0.42 7.28
CA HIS A 127 4.03 -0.37 6.05
C HIS A 127 2.85 -1.34 6.02
N ALA A 128 2.58 -2.03 7.13
CA ALA A 128 1.41 -2.90 7.27
C ALA A 128 0.09 -2.13 7.08
N ALA A 129 -0.01 -0.90 7.58
CA ALA A 129 -1.14 -0.01 7.34
C ALA A 129 -1.31 0.33 5.85
N VAL A 130 -0.23 0.71 5.16
CA VAL A 130 -0.27 0.97 3.71
C VAL A 130 -0.78 -0.26 2.96
N LEU A 131 -0.23 -1.45 3.27
CA LEU A 131 -0.68 -2.68 2.64
C LEU A 131 -2.17 -2.92 2.87
N ALA A 132 -2.67 -2.81 4.10
CA ALA A 132 -4.09 -3.01 4.39
C ALA A 132 -4.99 -1.96 3.71
N LEU A 133 -4.64 -0.67 3.82
CA LEU A 133 -5.38 0.46 3.24
C LEU A 133 -5.42 0.39 1.71
N ALA A 134 -4.38 -0.14 1.08
CA ALA A 134 -4.29 -0.29 -0.36
C ALA A 134 -4.90 -1.61 -0.88
N SER A 135 -5.60 -2.38 -0.05
CA SER A 135 -6.01 -3.75 -0.40
C SER A 135 -7.53 -3.98 -0.45
N GLY A 136 -8.04 -4.60 -1.52
CA GLY A 136 -9.46 -4.97 -1.64
C GLY A 136 -9.81 -6.40 -1.17
N ASP A 137 -10.89 -6.93 -1.72
CA ASP A 137 -11.21 -8.36 -1.76
C ASP A 137 -11.65 -8.66 -3.21
N GLY A 138 -11.31 -9.84 -3.73
CA GLY A 138 -11.74 -10.27 -5.07
C GLY A 138 -10.67 -11.06 -5.83
N PRO A 139 -11.06 -11.84 -6.86
CA PRO A 139 -10.15 -12.73 -7.56
C PRO A 139 -9.28 -12.01 -8.59
N GLY A 140 -7.97 -12.24 -8.60
CA GLY A 140 -7.06 -11.65 -9.60
C GLY A 140 -7.34 -12.04 -11.06
N ARG A 141 -6.95 -11.19 -12.02
CA ARG A 141 -7.00 -11.46 -13.48
C ARG A 141 -5.65 -11.27 -14.17
N ARG A 142 -5.45 -12.02 -15.27
CA ARG A 142 -4.27 -11.88 -16.13
C ARG A 142 -4.22 -10.48 -16.76
N VAL A 143 -3.02 -9.92 -16.78
CA VAL A 143 -2.69 -8.58 -17.26
C VAL A 143 -2.39 -8.58 -18.76
N VAL A 144 -2.98 -7.64 -19.50
CA VAL A 144 -2.81 -7.45 -20.95
C VAL A 144 -2.44 -5.99 -21.23
N ASP A 145 -1.50 -5.77 -22.14
CA ASP A 145 -1.16 -4.42 -22.61
C ASP A 145 -1.90 -4.12 -23.90
N HIS A 146 -2.90 -3.27 -23.75
CA HIS A 146 -3.79 -2.87 -24.83
C HIS A 146 -3.13 -1.88 -25.79
N ARG A 147 -2.00 -1.24 -25.45
CA ARG A 147 -1.31 -0.27 -26.32
C ARG A 147 -0.23 -0.88 -27.22
N LEU A 148 0.24 -2.10 -26.90
CA LEU A 148 1.13 -2.84 -27.79
C LEU A 148 0.41 -3.32 -29.05
N ALA A 149 -0.84 -3.79 -28.91
CA ALA A 149 -1.68 -4.17 -30.05
C ALA A 149 -1.86 -3.02 -31.08
N ASP A 150 -1.83 -1.78 -30.60
CA ASP A 150 -2.01 -0.57 -31.42
C ASP A 150 -0.69 0.04 -31.95
N GLY A 151 0.48 -0.55 -31.63
CA GLY A 151 1.79 -0.02 -32.05
C GLY A 151 2.22 1.29 -31.36
N GLU A 152 1.49 1.72 -30.32
CA GLU A 152 1.67 3.03 -29.66
C GLU A 152 2.54 2.98 -28.40
N ALA A 153 3.19 1.86 -28.11
CA ALA A 153 3.76 1.64 -26.79
C ALA A 153 4.89 2.64 -26.43
N HIS A 154 5.46 3.35 -27.42
CA HIS A 154 6.39 4.47 -27.21
C HIS A 154 5.77 5.68 -26.49
N ARG A 155 4.44 5.77 -26.37
CA ARG A 155 3.71 6.87 -25.72
C ARG A 155 3.47 6.65 -24.22
N GLY A 156 4.05 5.60 -23.63
CA GLY A 156 3.72 5.17 -22.27
C GLY A 156 2.62 4.11 -22.28
N THR A 157 2.49 3.38 -21.17
CA THR A 157 1.72 2.14 -21.14
C THR A 157 0.58 2.23 -20.12
N VAL A 158 -0.61 1.82 -20.55
CA VAL A 158 -1.76 1.55 -19.67
C VAL A 158 -2.02 0.06 -19.78
N VAL A 159 -1.66 -0.67 -18.72
CA VAL A 159 -1.82 -2.13 -18.70
C VAL A 159 -3.06 -2.44 -17.86
N ARG A 160 -3.94 -3.32 -18.34
CA ARG A 160 -5.15 -3.71 -17.62
C ARG A 160 -5.19 -5.22 -17.45
N GLY A 161 -5.50 -5.68 -16.24
CA GLY A 161 -5.83 -7.07 -15.98
C GLY A 161 -7.30 -7.34 -16.17
N ASP A 162 -7.75 -7.33 -17.41
CA ASP A 162 -9.09 -7.74 -17.84
C ASP A 162 -9.08 -9.10 -18.55
N GLY A 163 -7.96 -9.82 -18.49
CA GLY A 163 -7.83 -11.18 -19.01
C GLY A 163 -8.53 -12.24 -18.15
N GLU A 164 -8.13 -13.49 -18.37
CA GLU A 164 -8.67 -14.66 -17.65
C GLU A 164 -8.48 -14.54 -16.13
N LEU A 165 -9.45 -15.06 -15.37
CA LEU A 165 -9.37 -15.18 -13.92
C LEU A 165 -8.23 -16.12 -13.53
N LEU A 166 -7.42 -15.69 -12.56
CA LEU A 166 -6.36 -16.50 -11.99
C LEU A 166 -6.90 -17.21 -10.76
N THR A 167 -7.26 -18.49 -10.92
CA THR A 167 -7.88 -19.33 -9.87
C THR A 167 -6.94 -19.72 -8.73
N TRP A 168 -5.64 -19.49 -8.90
CA TRP A 168 -4.57 -19.74 -7.93
C TRP A 168 -4.03 -18.44 -7.29
N TRP A 169 -4.61 -17.29 -7.61
CA TRP A 169 -4.09 -15.99 -7.19
C TRP A 169 -5.13 -15.14 -6.48
N ASP A 170 -4.78 -14.71 -5.28
CA ASP A 170 -5.51 -13.71 -4.51
C ASP A 170 -4.50 -13.15 -3.48
N PRO A 171 -3.84 -11.99 -3.72
CA PRO A 171 -4.48 -10.76 -3.29
C PRO A 171 -4.16 -9.47 -4.10
N PHE A 172 -4.91 -8.46 -3.70
CA PHE A 172 -5.50 -7.29 -4.35
C PHE A 172 -4.87 -5.94 -3.92
N VAL A 173 -3.60 -5.96 -3.50
CA VAL A 173 -2.93 -4.75 -3.02
C VAL A 173 -2.59 -3.85 -4.20
N ALA A 174 -3.21 -2.68 -4.26
CA ALA A 174 -2.92 -1.64 -5.23
C ALA A 174 -1.79 -0.75 -4.72
N LEU A 175 -0.53 -1.13 -4.96
CA LEU A 175 0.63 -0.37 -4.48
C LEU A 175 1.36 0.34 -5.61
N ALA A 176 1.29 1.68 -5.62
CA ALA A 176 2.01 2.50 -6.60
C ALA A 176 3.52 2.51 -6.34
N GLY A 177 4.30 2.67 -7.40
CA GLY A 177 5.75 2.55 -7.38
C GLY A 177 6.27 1.13 -7.59
N ASP A 178 5.56 0.11 -7.07
CA ASP A 178 6.05 -1.27 -7.05
C ASP A 178 6.40 -1.80 -8.44
N ARG A 179 7.38 -2.71 -8.50
CA ARG A 179 7.73 -3.43 -9.73
C ARG A 179 6.76 -4.60 -9.87
N GLY A 180 5.49 -4.30 -10.18
CA GLY A 180 4.41 -5.29 -10.19
C GLY A 180 4.25 -6.08 -11.50
N ALA A 181 4.86 -5.67 -12.61
CA ALA A 181 4.67 -6.33 -13.91
C ALA A 181 5.95 -6.37 -14.75
N GLN A 182 6.09 -7.43 -15.56
CA GLN A 182 7.13 -7.55 -16.58
C GLN A 182 6.59 -8.18 -17.87
N ARG A 183 7.24 -7.90 -19.00
CA ARG A 183 6.90 -8.51 -20.29
C ARG A 183 7.29 -10.00 -20.31
N VAL A 184 6.44 -10.85 -20.88
CA VAL A 184 6.79 -12.26 -21.14
C VAL A 184 7.50 -12.36 -22.48
N GLY A 185 8.78 -12.75 -22.45
CA GLY A 185 9.58 -12.99 -23.65
C GLY A 185 10.03 -11.72 -24.39
N THR A 186 10.86 -11.90 -25.41
CA THR A 186 11.50 -10.81 -26.17
C THR A 186 10.63 -10.20 -27.28
N GLY A 187 9.37 -10.62 -27.43
CA GLY A 187 8.51 -10.17 -28.53
C GLY A 187 7.00 -10.37 -28.40
N GLY A 188 6.44 -10.69 -27.23
CA GLY A 188 4.98 -10.88 -27.06
C GLY A 188 4.26 -9.65 -26.51
N ASP A 189 3.00 -9.42 -26.87
CA ASP A 189 2.17 -8.32 -26.31
C ASP A 189 1.58 -8.63 -24.94
N VAL A 190 1.97 -9.78 -24.38
CA VAL A 190 1.49 -10.28 -23.12
C VAL A 190 2.41 -9.85 -21.99
N TRP A 191 1.83 -9.10 -21.07
CA TRP A 191 2.45 -8.80 -19.79
C TRP A 191 2.06 -9.89 -18.82
N GLN A 192 3.01 -10.28 -17.99
CA GLN A 192 2.66 -10.95 -16.76
C GLN A 192 2.80 -9.93 -15.65
N TYR A 193 1.83 -9.94 -14.74
CA TYR A 193 2.15 -9.55 -13.38
C TYR A 193 3.45 -10.29 -13.02
N LEU A 194 4.46 -9.60 -12.49
CA LEU A 194 5.47 -10.33 -11.72
C LEU A 194 4.64 -11.09 -10.70
N GLN A 195 4.91 -12.38 -10.63
CA GLN A 195 3.89 -13.41 -10.52
C GLN A 195 3.19 -13.39 -9.12
N GLU A 196 3.51 -12.40 -8.29
CA GLU A 196 2.77 -11.79 -7.19
C GLU A 196 3.30 -10.35 -6.96
N SER A 197 2.50 -9.39 -6.43
CA SER A 197 3.08 -8.17 -5.86
C SER A 197 3.67 -8.56 -4.53
N PRO A 198 4.97 -8.35 -4.30
CA PRO A 198 5.60 -8.70 -3.03
C PRO A 198 4.89 -8.16 -1.77
N GLY A 199 4.08 -7.08 -1.89
CA GLY A 199 3.27 -6.56 -0.78
C GLY A 199 2.06 -7.43 -0.41
N SER A 200 1.50 -8.15 -1.37
CA SER A 200 0.37 -9.04 -1.19
C SER A 200 0.72 -10.24 -0.29
N GLU A 201 1.89 -10.86 -0.49
CA GLU A 201 2.40 -11.97 0.32
C GLU A 201 2.58 -11.55 1.79
N ALA A 202 3.23 -10.39 2.00
CA ALA A 202 3.42 -9.83 3.34
C ALA A 202 2.09 -9.59 4.06
N LEU A 203 1.09 -9.03 3.37
CA LEU A 203 -0.22 -8.79 3.94
C LEU A 203 -0.95 -10.08 4.30
N ALA A 204 -0.87 -11.10 3.43
CA ALA A 204 -1.48 -12.39 3.68
C ALA A 204 -0.88 -13.06 4.92
N TYR A 205 0.45 -13.04 5.06
CA TYR A 205 1.11 -13.55 6.26
C TYR A 205 0.75 -12.73 7.51
N LEU A 206 0.79 -11.39 7.42
CA LEU A 206 0.47 -10.48 8.54
C LEU A 206 -0.93 -10.74 9.11
N LEU A 207 -1.91 -11.02 8.25
CA LEU A 207 -3.30 -11.13 8.64
C LEU A 207 -3.82 -12.57 8.75
N ASP A 208 -2.93 -13.55 8.56
CA ASP A 208 -3.26 -14.99 8.54
C ASP A 208 -4.34 -15.32 7.50
N LEU A 209 -4.15 -14.82 6.28
CA LEU A 209 -5.02 -15.14 5.15
C LEU A 209 -4.57 -16.47 4.52
N ASP A 210 -5.54 -17.28 4.10
CA ASP A 210 -5.26 -18.55 3.41
C ASP A 210 -4.39 -18.31 2.16
N THR A 211 -3.24 -18.96 2.10
CA THR A 211 -2.26 -18.86 1.00
C THR A 211 -1.99 -20.20 0.32
N ASP A 212 -2.71 -21.27 0.66
CA ASP A 212 -2.34 -22.63 0.24
C ASP A 212 -2.46 -22.88 -1.27
N THR A 213 -3.20 -22.04 -2.01
CA THR A 213 -3.26 -22.05 -3.48
C THR A 213 -2.28 -21.08 -4.16
N ARG A 214 -1.49 -20.32 -3.39
CA ARG A 214 -0.91 -19.02 -3.79
C ARG A 214 0.62 -18.99 -3.78
N ARG A 215 1.28 -20.09 -4.16
CA ARG A 215 2.75 -20.22 -4.04
C ARG A 215 3.49 -19.62 -5.24
N GLN A 216 4.34 -18.63 -4.97
CA GLN A 216 5.46 -18.25 -5.82
C GLN A 216 6.75 -18.83 -5.24
N ASP A 217 7.43 -19.71 -5.98
CA ASP A 217 8.68 -20.34 -5.51
C ASP A 217 9.86 -19.34 -5.44
N TRP A 218 9.77 -18.17 -6.08
CA TRP A 218 10.89 -17.23 -6.22
C TRP A 218 10.98 -16.16 -5.12
N MET A 219 9.89 -15.89 -4.39
CA MET A 219 9.90 -15.04 -3.19
C MET A 219 9.57 -15.87 -1.97
N GLN A 220 10.64 -16.26 -1.31
CA GLN A 220 10.70 -17.24 -0.26
C GLN A 220 10.35 -16.60 1.10
N PHE A 221 9.34 -15.72 1.16
CA PHE A 221 9.12 -14.86 2.34
C PHE A 221 8.95 -15.67 3.62
N ARG A 222 8.15 -16.73 3.54
CA ARG A 222 7.97 -17.69 4.63
C ARG A 222 9.29 -18.31 5.09
N TRP A 223 10.16 -18.70 4.17
CA TRP A 223 11.46 -19.27 4.50
C TRP A 223 12.39 -18.25 5.17
N TRP A 224 12.32 -16.97 4.80
CA TRP A 224 13.04 -15.91 5.53
C TRP A 224 12.52 -15.72 6.95
N LEU A 225 11.20 -15.80 7.15
CA LEU A 225 10.60 -15.70 8.48
C LEU A 225 10.95 -16.91 9.36
N GLU A 226 10.91 -18.12 8.81
CA GLU A 226 11.35 -19.34 9.50
C GLU A 226 12.82 -19.22 9.93
N ALA A 227 13.71 -18.79 9.02
CA ALA A 227 15.12 -18.55 9.35
C ALA A 227 15.30 -17.45 10.43
N LEU A 228 14.43 -16.44 10.44
CA LEU A 228 14.48 -15.38 11.44
C LEU A 228 14.00 -15.86 12.81
N ASP A 229 12.96 -16.68 12.85
CA ASP A 229 12.46 -17.32 14.06
C ASP A 229 13.49 -18.28 14.67
N GLU A 230 14.30 -18.95 13.86
CA GLU A 230 15.42 -19.79 14.33
C GLU A 230 16.49 -19.00 15.10
N VAL A 231 16.83 -17.79 14.64
CA VAL A 231 17.99 -17.02 15.16
C VAL A 231 17.61 -15.92 16.15
N ALA A 232 16.37 -15.44 16.11
CA ALA A 232 15.87 -14.36 16.97
C ALA A 232 14.41 -14.65 17.36
N PRO A 233 14.15 -15.17 18.58
CA PRO A 233 12.81 -15.51 19.04
C PRO A 233 11.78 -14.38 18.85
N ALA A 234 10.53 -14.76 18.61
CA ALA A 234 9.45 -13.82 18.33
C ALA A 234 9.16 -12.88 19.52
N PRO A 235 9.27 -11.54 19.33
CA PRO A 235 8.75 -10.60 20.31
C PRO A 235 7.23 -10.56 20.28
N ALA A 236 6.61 -9.81 21.19
CA ALA A 236 5.15 -9.64 21.27
C ALA A 236 4.52 -9.10 19.98
N ALA A 237 5.29 -8.35 19.17
CA ALA A 237 4.89 -7.84 17.86
C ALA A 237 5.81 -8.45 16.78
N PRO A 238 5.64 -9.73 16.41
CA PRO A 238 6.64 -10.49 15.65
C PRO A 238 6.95 -9.90 14.27
N MET A 239 5.99 -9.20 13.68
CA MET A 239 6.05 -8.54 12.38
C MET A 239 6.00 -7.00 12.49
N GLY A 240 6.31 -6.46 13.67
CA GLY A 240 6.20 -5.03 13.98
C GLY A 240 4.78 -4.54 14.28
N CYS A 241 3.78 -5.43 14.31
CA CYS A 241 2.41 -5.15 14.75
C CYS A 241 2.04 -6.05 15.93
N THR A 242 1.38 -5.50 16.95
CA THR A 242 0.78 -6.28 18.04
C THR A 242 -0.49 -6.99 17.57
N PRO A 243 -1.02 -7.98 18.33
CA PRO A 243 -2.29 -8.63 18.01
C PRO A 243 -3.46 -7.65 17.83
N ASP A 244 -3.54 -6.61 18.68
CA ASP A 244 -4.59 -5.59 18.60
C ASP A 244 -4.44 -4.73 17.33
N GLU A 245 -3.20 -4.39 16.95
CA GLU A 245 -2.91 -3.67 15.72
C GLU A 245 -3.28 -4.49 14.48
N LEU A 246 -3.00 -5.80 14.50
CA LEU A 246 -3.44 -6.70 13.43
C LEU A 246 -4.96 -6.74 13.30
N GLU A 247 -5.70 -6.68 14.41
CA GLU A 247 -7.16 -6.64 14.37
C GLU A 247 -7.71 -5.35 13.74
N VAL A 248 -7.08 -4.21 14.03
CA VAL A 248 -7.38 -2.95 13.33
C VAL A 248 -7.11 -3.09 11.83
N LEU A 249 -6.01 -3.72 11.41
CA LEU A 249 -5.72 -3.95 9.99
C LEU A 249 -6.76 -4.87 9.32
N ARG A 250 -7.25 -5.92 10.00
CA ARG A 250 -8.33 -6.78 9.49
C ARG A 250 -9.63 -5.98 9.29
N ARG A 251 -10.03 -5.18 10.28
CA ARG A 251 -11.21 -4.31 10.20
C ARG A 251 -11.06 -3.22 9.14
N CYS A 252 -9.87 -2.67 8.98
CA CYS A 252 -9.52 -1.72 7.91
C CYS A 252 -9.77 -2.33 6.53
N ARG A 253 -9.37 -3.58 6.30
CA ARG A 253 -9.66 -4.29 5.03
C ARG A 253 -11.15 -4.48 4.80
N ALA A 254 -11.91 -4.76 5.87
CA ALA A 254 -13.36 -4.85 5.84
C ALA A 254 -14.08 -3.49 5.70
N ASP A 255 -13.33 -2.40 5.47
CA ASP A 255 -13.82 -1.02 5.33
C ASP A 255 -14.54 -0.45 6.56
N ASP A 256 -14.16 -0.88 7.77
CA ASP A 256 -14.61 -0.26 9.01
C ASP A 256 -14.09 1.20 9.12
N PRO A 257 -14.96 2.22 9.20
CA PRO A 257 -14.53 3.62 9.20
C PRO A 257 -13.61 4.01 10.35
N VAL A 258 -13.77 3.40 11.53
CA VAL A 258 -12.92 3.67 12.69
C VAL A 258 -11.54 3.08 12.46
N ALA A 259 -11.49 1.83 11.98
CA ALA A 259 -10.23 1.16 11.69
C ALA A 259 -9.47 1.82 10.53
N LEU A 260 -10.18 2.31 9.50
CA LEU A 260 -9.59 3.09 8.40
C LEU A 260 -8.91 4.37 8.90
N ALA A 261 -9.58 5.12 9.79
CA ALA A 261 -9.01 6.32 10.39
C ALA A 261 -7.81 6.01 11.29
N GLU A 262 -7.90 4.93 12.07
CA GLU A 262 -6.81 4.50 12.96
C GLU A 262 -5.57 4.04 12.18
N ALA A 263 -5.72 3.17 11.19
CA ALA A 263 -4.62 2.73 10.33
C ALA A 263 -3.98 3.90 9.57
N THR A 264 -4.79 4.89 9.14
CA THR A 264 -4.28 6.12 8.50
C THR A 264 -3.38 6.93 9.43
N ALA A 265 -3.68 6.96 10.74
CA ALA A 265 -2.85 7.66 11.72
C ALA A 265 -1.48 7.00 11.94
N TRP A 266 -1.28 5.77 11.47
CA TRP A 266 0.01 5.07 11.54
C TRP A 266 0.92 5.37 10.35
N LEU A 267 0.43 6.08 9.33
CA LEU A 267 1.20 6.36 8.12
C LEU A 267 2.39 7.29 8.42
N TRP A 268 3.58 6.81 8.10
CA TRP A 268 4.80 7.59 8.05
C TRP A 268 4.73 8.62 6.91
N ARG A 269 5.35 9.78 7.10
CA ARG A 269 5.44 10.88 6.12
C ARG A 269 6.51 10.61 5.06
N PRO A 270 6.13 10.25 3.82
CA PRO A 270 7.07 9.97 2.74
C PRO A 270 7.70 11.25 2.17
N SER A 271 8.84 11.15 1.49
CA SER A 271 9.44 12.30 0.77
C SER A 271 8.71 12.67 -0.54
N VAL A 272 7.76 11.83 -0.97
CA VAL A 272 6.92 12.06 -2.15
C VAL A 272 5.45 11.83 -1.77
N PRO A 273 4.52 12.65 -2.27
CA PRO A 273 3.10 12.49 -1.98
C PRO A 273 2.52 11.24 -2.66
N PHE A 274 1.73 10.50 -1.89
CA PHE A 274 0.90 9.38 -2.33
C PHE A 274 -0.56 9.64 -1.98
N ARG A 275 -1.44 8.94 -2.68
CA ARG A 275 -2.86 8.94 -2.42
C ARG A 275 -3.39 7.52 -2.48
N ILE A 276 -4.15 7.10 -1.48
CA ILE A 276 -4.91 5.84 -1.48
C ILE A 276 -6.39 6.19 -1.48
N ARG A 277 -7.14 5.62 -2.42
CA ARG A 277 -8.57 5.82 -2.54
C ARG A 277 -9.26 4.47 -2.53
N ARG A 278 -10.16 4.27 -1.56
CA ARG A 278 -11.03 3.10 -1.47
C ARG A 278 -12.46 3.48 -1.77
N THR A 279 -13.13 2.64 -2.54
CA THR A 279 -14.52 2.82 -2.92
C THR A 279 -15.30 1.52 -2.76
N ALA A 280 -16.61 1.57 -3.01
CA ALA A 280 -17.45 0.39 -3.06
C ALA A 280 -17.06 -0.59 -4.18
N ASP A 281 -16.36 -0.13 -5.20
CA ASP A 281 -16.02 -0.93 -6.39
C ASP A 281 -14.56 -1.39 -6.38
N GLY A 282 -13.69 -0.84 -5.53
CA GLY A 282 -12.28 -1.18 -5.51
C GLY A 282 -11.38 -0.26 -4.70
N VAL A 283 -10.08 -0.36 -4.94
CA VAL A 283 -9.03 0.46 -4.32
C VAL A 283 -8.02 0.91 -5.37
N ALA A 284 -7.50 2.12 -5.23
CA ALA A 284 -6.42 2.62 -6.05
C ALA A 284 -5.39 3.34 -5.20
N MET A 285 -4.13 3.27 -5.63
CA MET A 285 -3.05 4.08 -5.10
C MET A 285 -2.35 4.82 -6.22
N LEU A 286 -2.00 6.07 -5.94
CA LEU A 286 -1.33 6.98 -6.85
C LEU A 286 -0.07 7.53 -6.18
N CYS A 287 1.04 7.57 -6.91
CA CYS A 287 2.20 8.36 -6.57
C CYS A 287 2.16 9.65 -7.39
N GLU A 288 1.90 10.79 -6.75
CA GLU A 288 1.64 12.03 -7.48
C GLU A 288 2.91 12.63 -8.10
N VAL A 289 4.08 12.24 -7.58
CA VAL A 289 5.38 12.68 -8.09
C VAL A 289 6.27 11.47 -8.34
N ALA A 290 6.64 11.27 -9.60
CA ALA A 290 7.68 10.32 -9.97
C ALA A 290 9.05 10.95 -9.82
N ARG A 291 9.81 10.57 -8.79
CA ARG A 291 11.26 10.82 -8.75
C ARG A 291 11.91 9.73 -9.60
N GLY A 292 12.63 10.13 -10.65
CA GLY A 292 13.20 9.21 -11.63
C GLY A 292 14.09 8.14 -10.99
N SER A 293 13.89 6.89 -11.39
CA SER A 293 14.77 5.76 -11.09
C SER A 293 14.95 4.89 -12.33
N SER A 294 16.10 4.23 -12.45
CA SER A 294 16.43 3.33 -13.58
C SER A 294 15.58 2.04 -13.63
N THR A 295 14.75 1.84 -12.61
CA THR A 295 13.75 0.78 -12.49
C THR A 295 12.39 1.46 -12.54
N ALA A 296 11.69 1.37 -13.67
CA ALA A 296 10.43 2.07 -13.93
C ALA A 296 9.46 1.99 -12.74
N CYS A 297 8.96 3.14 -12.30
CA CYS A 297 8.01 3.24 -11.21
C CYS A 297 6.59 3.46 -11.75
N LEU A 298 5.64 2.65 -11.29
CA LEU A 298 4.23 2.83 -11.58
C LEU A 298 3.74 4.15 -10.97
N ASP A 299 3.04 4.96 -11.76
CA ASP A 299 2.41 6.20 -11.29
C ASP A 299 1.12 5.90 -10.53
N ALA A 300 0.33 4.94 -11.02
CA ALA A 300 -0.91 4.53 -10.39
C ALA A 300 -1.12 3.02 -10.50
N VAL A 301 -1.76 2.46 -9.47
CA VAL A 301 -2.27 1.09 -9.48
C VAL A 301 -3.71 1.11 -9.01
N ALA A 302 -4.55 0.31 -9.65
CA ALA A 302 -5.94 0.15 -9.28
C ALA A 302 -6.32 -1.33 -9.24
N TRP A 303 -7.20 -1.64 -8.30
CA TRP A 303 -7.82 -2.93 -8.12
C TRP A 303 -9.34 -2.77 -8.01
N TRP A 304 -10.08 -3.57 -8.78
CA TRP A 304 -11.53 -3.62 -8.76
C TRP A 304 -12.01 -4.94 -8.15
N ARG A 305 -13.12 -4.90 -7.41
CA ARG A 305 -13.71 -6.07 -6.75
C ARG A 305 -14.15 -7.18 -7.70
N ASP A 306 -14.38 -6.86 -8.98
CA ASP A 306 -14.73 -7.81 -10.04
C ASP A 306 -13.54 -8.61 -10.57
N GLY A 307 -12.36 -8.34 -10.03
CA GLY A 307 -11.14 -9.02 -10.38
C GLY A 307 -10.21 -8.25 -11.31
N SER A 308 -10.60 -7.05 -11.76
CA SER A 308 -9.82 -6.29 -12.72
C SER A 308 -8.68 -5.54 -12.04
N THR A 309 -7.48 -5.52 -12.63
CA THR A 309 -6.36 -4.64 -12.22
C THR A 309 -6.09 -3.57 -13.27
N GLY A 310 -5.44 -2.48 -12.86
CA GLY A 310 -4.99 -1.42 -13.76
C GLY A 310 -3.66 -0.86 -13.30
N PHE A 311 -2.76 -0.65 -14.25
CA PHE A 311 -1.45 -0.04 -14.03
C PHE A 311 -1.28 1.13 -14.97
N LEU A 312 -0.92 2.27 -14.39
CA LEU A 312 -0.56 3.47 -15.13
C LEU A 312 0.94 3.68 -14.98
N CYS A 313 1.65 3.65 -16.12
CA CYS A 313 3.04 4.02 -16.17
C CYS A 313 3.27 5.04 -17.28
N GLY A 314 3.61 6.27 -16.91
CA GLY A 314 4.01 7.33 -17.84
C GLY A 314 5.34 7.02 -18.53
N ASP A 315 6.15 6.13 -17.96
CA ASP A 315 7.35 5.57 -18.55
C ASP A 315 7.05 4.14 -19.01
N PRO A 316 7.28 3.76 -20.26
CA PRO A 316 7.06 2.37 -20.64
C PRO A 316 8.10 1.41 -20.02
N GLY A 317 9.10 1.91 -19.26
CA GLY A 317 10.09 1.10 -18.54
C GLY A 317 11.12 0.47 -19.47
N TRP A 318 11.23 1.03 -20.66
CA TRP A 318 12.02 0.51 -21.74
C TRP A 318 13.43 1.02 -21.59
N ARG A 319 14.34 0.12 -21.20
CA ARG A 319 15.68 0.24 -21.77
C ARG A 319 15.48 0.31 -23.27
N ARG A 320 15.93 1.40 -23.91
CA ARG A 320 16.21 1.36 -25.35
C ARG A 320 17.03 0.08 -25.59
N PRO A 321 16.80 -0.69 -26.66
CA PRO A 321 17.67 -1.81 -27.04
C PRO A 321 19.18 -1.42 -27.07
N ASP A 322 19.46 -0.12 -27.15
CA ASP A 322 20.76 0.49 -27.38
C ASP A 322 21.11 1.70 -26.47
N GLY A 323 20.35 2.05 -25.42
CA GLY A 323 20.52 3.33 -24.70
C GLY A 323 20.54 3.29 -23.16
N THR A 324 21.43 4.10 -22.57
CA THR A 324 21.67 4.29 -21.12
C THR A 324 21.05 5.56 -20.52
N ASP A 325 20.16 6.24 -21.26
CA ASP A 325 19.60 7.52 -20.83
C ASP A 325 18.73 7.37 -19.56
N TYR A 326 19.02 8.19 -18.55
CA TYR A 326 18.21 8.29 -17.34
C TYR A 326 16.83 8.88 -17.66
N VAL A 327 15.78 8.21 -17.20
CA VAL A 327 14.39 8.65 -17.36
C VAL A 327 14.15 9.89 -16.49
N ARG A 328 13.63 10.97 -17.09
CA ARG A 328 13.29 12.19 -16.37
C ARG A 328 12.03 12.02 -15.53
N PRO A 329 11.97 12.64 -14.34
CA PRO A 329 10.82 12.56 -13.45
C PRO A 329 9.54 13.07 -14.12
N GLY A 330 8.40 12.52 -13.71
CA GLY A 330 7.08 12.95 -14.15
C GLY A 330 6.10 13.19 -13.02
N ALA A 331 4.87 13.52 -13.38
CA ALA A 331 3.80 13.78 -12.43
C ALA A 331 2.57 12.95 -12.75
N ALA A 332 1.79 12.65 -11.73
CA ALA A 332 0.48 12.05 -11.88
C ALA A 332 -0.52 12.66 -10.90
N TRP A 333 -1.79 12.73 -11.29
CA TRP A 333 -2.87 13.30 -10.49
C TRP A 333 -4.19 12.60 -10.81
N LEU A 334 -5.22 12.92 -10.03
CA LEU A 334 -6.59 12.50 -10.31
C LEU A 334 -7.32 13.62 -11.04
N GLU A 335 -7.97 13.29 -12.16
CA GLU A 335 -8.79 14.20 -12.95
C GLU A 335 -10.20 13.62 -13.08
N ARG A 336 -11.23 14.48 -13.00
CA ARG A 336 -12.61 14.08 -13.25
C ARG A 336 -12.93 14.20 -14.74
N ALA A 337 -13.44 13.12 -15.33
CA ALA A 337 -13.92 13.08 -16.70
C ALA A 337 -15.42 12.73 -16.69
N GLY A 338 -16.27 13.76 -16.62
CA GLY A 338 -17.71 13.56 -16.36
C GLY A 338 -17.95 13.04 -14.93
N ASP A 339 -18.66 11.92 -14.82
CA ASP A 339 -18.93 11.24 -13.55
C ASP A 339 -17.80 10.27 -13.12
N GLU A 340 -16.84 10.00 -14.00
CA GLU A 340 -15.72 9.09 -13.76
C GLU A 340 -14.49 9.83 -13.22
N LEU A 341 -13.67 9.12 -12.44
CA LEU A 341 -12.37 9.59 -11.97
C LEU A 341 -11.26 8.82 -12.68
N GLU A 342 -10.30 9.55 -13.23
CA GLU A 342 -9.16 8.98 -13.94
C GLU A 342 -7.86 9.38 -13.24
N ALA A 343 -6.90 8.46 -13.18
CA ALA A 343 -5.51 8.80 -12.94
C ALA A 343 -4.90 9.27 -14.27
N VAL A 344 -4.24 10.41 -14.24
CA VAL A 344 -3.54 11.01 -15.37
C VAL A 344 -2.06 11.06 -15.03
N ALA A 345 -1.21 10.58 -15.93
CA ALA A 345 0.24 10.68 -15.79
C ALA A 345 0.85 11.38 -17.00
N ILE A 346 1.79 12.28 -16.73
CA ILE A 346 2.56 12.98 -17.75
C ILE A 346 4.05 12.70 -17.60
N ARG A 347 4.75 12.78 -18.72
CA ARG A 347 6.20 12.80 -18.82
C ARG A 347 6.64 13.86 -19.82
N GLU A 348 7.84 14.40 -19.61
CA GLU A 348 8.42 15.38 -20.52
C GLU A 348 8.51 14.79 -21.94
N ASN A 349 8.07 15.56 -22.94
CA ASN A 349 8.06 15.18 -24.36
C ASN A 349 7.18 13.97 -24.71
N ARG A 350 6.15 13.66 -23.88
CA ARG A 350 5.19 12.58 -24.13
C ARG A 350 3.74 13.06 -24.00
N GLU A 351 2.83 12.37 -24.69
CA GLU A 351 1.40 12.59 -24.50
C GLU A 351 0.96 12.10 -23.12
N PRO A 352 0.02 12.80 -22.46
CA PRO A 352 -0.57 12.32 -21.21
C PRO A 352 -1.27 10.97 -21.39
N VAL A 353 -1.05 10.08 -20.43
CA VAL A 353 -1.70 8.78 -20.38
C VAL A 353 -2.71 8.73 -19.25
N ARG A 354 -3.81 7.99 -19.45
CA ARG A 354 -4.96 7.99 -18.53
C ARG A 354 -5.41 6.58 -18.21
N MET A 355 -5.80 6.37 -16.97
CA MET A 355 -6.38 5.12 -16.50
C MET A 355 -7.59 5.43 -15.62
N ARG A 356 -8.74 4.86 -15.98
CA ARG A 356 -9.94 4.91 -15.12
C ARG A 356 -9.65 4.24 -13.79
N LEU A 357 -10.23 4.77 -12.73
CA LEU A 357 -10.13 4.21 -11.39
C LEU A 357 -11.45 3.56 -10.95
N PRO A 358 -11.45 2.76 -9.86
CA PRO A 358 -12.67 2.22 -9.29
C PRO A 358 -13.69 3.31 -8.94
N GLY A 359 -14.91 3.12 -9.42
CA GLY A 359 -16.06 4.00 -9.18
C GLY A 359 -16.74 3.75 -7.84
N GLY A 360 -18.02 4.10 -7.74
CA GLY A 360 -18.84 3.80 -6.57
C GLY A 360 -18.62 4.73 -5.38
N ALA A 361 -19.37 4.47 -4.30
CA ALA A 361 -19.32 5.29 -3.09
C ALA A 361 -17.91 5.26 -2.47
N VAL A 362 -17.33 6.44 -2.20
CA VAL A 362 -16.04 6.56 -1.53
C VAL A 362 -16.17 6.01 -0.12
N ARG A 363 -15.18 5.25 0.33
CA ARG A 363 -15.06 4.73 1.71
C ARG A 363 -13.86 5.36 2.42
N LEU A 364 -12.81 5.64 1.67
CA LEU A 364 -11.60 6.31 2.13
C LEU A 364 -11.01 7.10 0.97
N ASP A 365 -10.56 8.31 1.22
CA ASP A 365 -9.61 9.00 0.37
C ASP A 365 -8.55 9.65 1.24
N VAL A 366 -7.33 9.11 1.19
CA VAL A 366 -6.21 9.58 2.00
C VAL A 366 -5.08 10.02 1.10
N ARG A 367 -4.62 11.25 1.30
CA ARG A 367 -3.40 11.79 0.71
C ARG A 367 -2.36 11.89 1.81
N PHE A 368 -1.17 11.34 1.60
CA PHE A 368 -0.09 11.41 2.58
C PHE A 368 1.23 11.74 1.89
N GLY A 369 2.04 12.55 2.56
CA GLY A 369 3.17 13.21 1.96
C GLY A 369 4.13 13.79 3.00
N PRO A 370 5.14 14.56 2.56
CA PRO A 370 6.04 15.26 3.48
C PRO A 370 5.28 16.25 4.37
N ASP A 371 4.20 16.83 3.84
CA ASP A 371 3.37 17.83 4.52
C ASP A 371 2.41 17.23 5.56
N GLY A 372 2.31 15.90 5.64
CA GLY A 372 1.44 15.19 6.57
C GLY A 372 0.42 14.29 5.87
N VAL A 373 -0.66 14.00 6.58
CA VAL A 373 -1.75 13.13 6.14
C VAL A 373 -3.02 13.95 6.09
N ASP A 374 -3.64 13.99 4.92
CA ASP A 374 -4.97 14.55 4.67
C ASP A 374 -5.93 13.38 4.42
N LEU A 375 -7.05 13.38 5.14
CA LEU A 375 -7.96 12.25 5.23
C LEU A 375 -9.40 12.71 5.02
N GLU A 376 -10.01 12.22 3.95
CA GLU A 376 -11.43 12.30 3.72
C GLU A 376 -12.06 10.92 3.96
N VAL A 377 -12.63 10.73 5.15
CA VAL A 377 -13.57 9.62 5.42
C VAL A 377 -14.98 10.18 5.27
N PRO A 378 -15.83 9.63 4.37
CA PRO A 378 -17.23 9.97 4.35
C PRO A 378 -17.83 9.63 5.70
N ARG A 379 -18.25 10.66 6.43
CA ARG A 379 -18.99 10.48 7.68
C ARG A 379 -20.31 9.77 7.33
N PRO A 380 -20.78 8.82 8.14
CA PRO A 380 -22.15 8.34 8.00
C PRO A 380 -23.07 9.57 8.00
N PRO A 381 -24.13 9.60 7.16
CA PRO A 381 -25.09 10.68 7.21
C PRO A 381 -25.50 10.86 8.67
N ALA A 382 -25.44 12.09 9.17
CA ALA A 382 -25.83 12.38 10.54
C ALA A 382 -27.21 11.73 10.78
N PRO A 383 -27.43 11.04 11.91
CA PRO A 383 -28.75 10.52 12.22
C PRO A 383 -29.72 11.67 12.01
N ALA A 384 -30.77 11.42 11.21
CA ALA A 384 -31.77 12.44 10.95
C ALA A 384 -32.17 13.04 12.30
N PRO A 385 -32.22 14.38 12.43
CA PRO A 385 -32.67 14.99 13.67
C PRO A 385 -33.96 14.28 14.07
N PRO A 386 -34.14 13.92 15.36
CA PRO A 386 -35.34 13.25 15.80
C PRO A 386 -36.53 14.03 15.23
N PRO A 387 -37.57 13.33 14.72
CA PRO A 387 -38.71 14.01 14.13
C PRO A 387 -39.14 15.10 15.10
N ALA A 388 -39.27 16.33 14.59
CA ALA A 388 -39.71 17.44 15.41
C ALA A 388 -40.93 16.97 16.21
N PRO A 389 -41.02 17.28 17.51
CA PRO A 389 -42.24 16.97 18.26
C PRO A 389 -43.41 17.50 17.43
N PRO A 390 -44.48 16.70 17.25
CA PRO A 390 -45.58 17.10 16.39
C PRO A 390 -45.99 18.52 16.79
N GLU A 391 -45.98 19.43 15.82
CA GLU A 391 -46.48 20.78 16.04
C GLU A 391 -47.85 20.66 16.69
N PRO A 392 -48.18 21.48 17.71
CA PRO A 392 -49.51 21.48 18.31
C PRO A 392 -50.53 21.59 17.19
N GLY A 393 -51.24 20.49 16.94
CA GLY A 393 -52.16 20.39 15.82
C GLY A 393 -53.12 21.57 15.84
N ALA A 394 -53.33 22.19 14.69
CA ALA A 394 -54.39 23.17 14.52
C ALA A 394 -55.70 22.62 15.09
N PRO A 395 -56.49 23.43 15.82
CA PRO A 395 -57.69 22.96 16.49
C PRO A 395 -58.63 22.28 15.48
N PRO A 396 -59.27 21.16 15.85
CA PRO A 396 -60.05 20.37 14.92
C PRO A 396 -61.17 21.20 14.29
N PRO A 397 -61.51 20.97 13.00
CA PRO A 397 -62.61 21.67 12.34
C PRO A 397 -63.92 21.43 13.11
N ARG A 398 -64.65 22.51 13.38
CA ARG A 398 -65.93 22.49 14.12
C ARG A 398 -66.92 21.57 13.40
N ALA A 399 -67.41 20.56 14.11
CA ALA A 399 -68.48 19.69 13.65
C ALA A 399 -69.79 20.49 13.39
N PRO A 400 -70.58 20.12 12.37
CA PRO A 400 -71.80 20.85 12.01
C PRO A 400 -72.88 20.74 13.11
N ARG A 401 -73.43 21.89 13.50
CA ARG A 401 -74.54 22.02 14.47
C ARG A 401 -75.79 21.26 14.00
N ARG A 402 -76.19 20.20 14.70
CA ARG A 402 -77.52 19.58 14.55
C ARG A 402 -78.61 20.56 15.03
N ARG A 403 -79.40 21.11 14.09
CA ARG A 403 -80.63 21.85 14.39
C ARG A 403 -81.72 20.84 14.83
N GLY A 404 -81.92 20.70 16.13
CA GLY A 404 -83.08 20.01 16.68
C GLY A 404 -84.28 20.97 16.75
N GLY A 405 -85.40 20.63 16.09
CA GLY A 405 -86.70 21.23 16.40
C GLY A 405 -87.63 21.48 15.22
N LEU A 406 -88.23 20.43 14.67
CA LEU A 406 -89.46 20.55 13.86
C LEU A 406 -90.56 19.56 14.30
N CYS A 407 -90.60 19.25 15.60
CA CYS A 407 -91.70 18.50 16.24
C CYS A 407 -92.61 19.36 17.13
N GLY A 408 -92.47 20.69 17.11
CA GLY A 408 -93.34 21.62 17.87
C GLY A 408 -94.57 22.13 17.11
N TRP A 409 -94.54 22.12 15.76
CA TRP A 409 -95.62 22.67 14.94
C TRP A 409 -96.70 21.64 14.58
N LEU A 410 -96.31 20.37 14.34
CA LEU A 410 -97.26 19.26 14.12
C LEU A 410 -98.10 18.90 15.36
N ARG A 411 -97.62 19.18 16.59
CA ARG A 411 -98.40 18.96 17.82
C ARG A 411 -99.51 19.99 18.07
N ARG A 412 -99.57 21.09 17.31
CA ARG A 412 -100.63 22.12 17.48
C ARG A 412 -101.78 22.04 16.46
N ARG A 413 -101.68 21.20 15.42
CA ARG A 413 -102.78 20.98 14.44
C ARG A 413 -103.63 19.73 14.69
N LEU A 414 -103.31 18.89 15.67
CA LEU A 414 -104.06 17.66 15.99
C LEU A 414 -104.84 17.70 17.32
N ARG A 415 -105.20 18.91 17.80
CA ARG A 415 -106.11 19.09 18.95
C ARG A 415 -107.24 20.11 18.70
N ARG A 416 -107.80 20.11 17.48
CA ARG A 416 -109.22 20.39 17.29
C ARG A 416 -109.83 19.24 16.53
#